data_AF-A0A0F7K3N4-F1
#
_entry.id   AF-A0A0F7K3N4-F1
#
_cell.length_a   1.000
_cell.length_b   1.000
_cell.length_c   1.000
_cell.angle_alpha   90.00
_cell.angle_beta   90.00
_cell.angle_gamma   90.00
#
_symmetry.space_group_name_H-M   'P 1'
#
loop_
_entity.id
_entity.type
_entity.pdbx_description
1 polymer ?
#
loop_
_entity_poly.entity_id
_entity_poly.type
_entity_poly.pdbx_seq_one_letter_code
_entity_poly.pdbx_strand_id
1 'polypeptide(L)'
;MRILMLLLVAMLAVLQYRLWVGEGSLADLYRLKQDIAQQKEQLLQMQRRNQALQAEVDDLKNGLEAIEERARNDLGMVREGEIFYQIIEPRKPDQ
;
A
#
# COMPACT_ATOMS: atom_id res chain seq x y z
N MET A 1 -36.71 -34.09 43.68
CA MET A 1 -36.93 -34.15 42.22
C MET A 1 -37.15 -32.79 41.56
N ARG A 2 -38.18 -32.01 41.95
CA ARG A 2 -38.49 -30.71 41.31
C ARG A 2 -37.38 -29.65 41.38
N ILE A 3 -36.67 -29.56 42.51
CA ILE A 3 -35.56 -28.62 42.71
C ILE A 3 -34.36 -28.94 41.80
N LEU A 4 -34.07 -30.24 41.61
CA LEU A 4 -33.00 -30.71 40.74
C LEU A 4 -33.28 -30.36 39.27
N MET A 5 -34.54 -30.50 38.83
CA MET A 5 -34.97 -30.05 37.50
C MET A 5 -34.82 -28.54 37.33
N LEU A 6 -35.26 -27.74 38.30
CA LEU A 6 -35.12 -26.28 38.23
C LEU A 6 -33.66 -25.84 38.14
N LEU A 7 -32.76 -26.48 38.90
CA LEU A 7 -31.33 -26.19 38.86
C LEU A 7 -30.74 -26.56 37.50
N LEU A 8 -31.13 -27.70 36.94
CA LEU A 8 -30.69 -28.14 35.61
C LEU A 8 -31.16 -27.20 34.50
N VAL A 9 -32.40 -26.73 34.58
CA VAL A 9 -32.98 -25.74 33.65
C VAL A 9 -32.27 -24.39 33.78
N ALA A 10 -31.99 -23.93 35.00
CA ALA A 10 -31.25 -22.69 35.22
C ALA A 10 -29.83 -22.79 34.66
N MET A 11 -29.14 -23.92 34.86
CA MET A 11 -27.82 -24.16 34.30
C MET A 11 -27.85 -24.18 32.76
N LEU A 12 -28.87 -24.82 32.16
CA LEU A 12 -29.09 -24.80 30.72
C LEU A 12 -29.35 -23.39 30.20
N ALA A 13 -30.19 -22.61 30.87
CA ALA A 13 -30.49 -21.23 30.48
C ALA A 13 -29.25 -20.34 30.51
N VAL A 14 -28.39 -20.49 31.53
CA VAL A 14 -27.09 -19.79 31.60
C VAL A 14 -26.18 -20.21 30.45
N LEU A 15 -26.12 -21.50 30.14
CA LEU A 15 -25.28 -22.00 29.04
C LEU A 15 -25.76 -21.49 27.67
N GLN A 16 -27.08 -21.49 27.46
CA GLN A 16 -27.72 -20.94 26.26
C GLN A 16 -27.43 -19.44 26.16
N TYR A 17 -27.63 -18.67 27.23
CA TYR A 17 -27.30 -17.25 27.24
C TYR A 17 -25.83 -16.99 26.93
N ARG A 18 -24.92 -17.77 27.53
CA ARG A 18 -23.48 -17.66 27.27
C ARG A 18 -23.10 -18.02 25.84
N LEU A 19 -23.83 -18.92 25.17
CA LEU A 19 -23.58 -19.24 23.76
C LEU A 19 -24.00 -18.07 22.84
N TRP A 20 -25.01 -17.29 23.25
CA TRP A 20 -25.54 -16.17 22.48
C TRP A 20 -24.84 -14.84 22.80
N VAL A 21 -24.21 -14.70 23.97
CA VAL A 21 -23.61 -13.43 24.44
C VAL A 21 -22.11 -13.57 24.79
N GLY A 22 -21.59 -14.79 24.86
CA GLY A 22 -20.18 -15.03 25.18
C GLY A 22 -19.24 -14.70 24.02
N GLU A 23 -17.96 -14.52 24.37
CA GLU A 23 -16.85 -14.21 23.45
C GLU A 23 -16.87 -15.14 22.24
N GLY A 24 -17.13 -14.59 21.04
CA GLY A 24 -17.34 -15.35 19.81
C GLY A 24 -18.81 -15.49 19.37
N SER A 25 -19.72 -14.78 20.02
CA SER A 25 -21.13 -14.67 19.63
C SER A 25 -21.28 -14.11 18.20
N LEU A 26 -22.40 -14.44 17.55
CA LEU A 26 -22.84 -13.86 16.27
C LEU A 26 -22.76 -12.32 16.26
N ALA A 27 -22.99 -11.67 17.41
CA ALA A 27 -22.87 -10.23 17.55
C ALA A 27 -21.42 -9.73 17.36
N ASP A 28 -20.45 -10.40 17.98
CA ASP A 28 -19.02 -10.08 17.84
C ASP A 28 -18.54 -10.30 16.40
N LEU A 29 -19.01 -11.39 15.77
CA LEU A 29 -18.71 -11.68 14.37
C LEU A 29 -19.25 -10.60 13.42
N TYR A 30 -20.44 -10.07 13.70
CA TYR A 30 -21.03 -8.99 12.91
C TYR A 30 -20.27 -7.68 13.09
N ARG A 31 -19.88 -7.37 14.33
CA ARG A 31 -19.10 -6.18 14.67
C ARG A 31 -17.70 -6.21 14.05
N LEU A 32 -17.01 -7.34 14.19
CA LEU A 32 -15.69 -7.54 13.62
C LEU A 32 -15.71 -7.51 12.08
N LYS A 33 -16.76 -8.06 11.45
CA LYS A 33 -16.96 -7.93 10.00
C LYS A 33 -17.19 -6.49 9.57
N GLN A 34 -17.94 -5.70 10.34
CA GLN A 34 -18.12 -4.27 10.06
C GLN A 34 -16.81 -3.49 10.18
N ASP A 35 -16.02 -3.75 11.22
CA ASP A 35 -14.72 -3.09 11.40
C ASP A 35 -13.75 -3.41 10.26
N ILE A 36 -13.70 -4.68 9.82
CA ILE A 36 -12.89 -5.09 8.66
C ILE A 36 -13.37 -4.39 7.37
N ALA A 37 -14.69 -4.25 7.18
CA ALA A 37 -15.23 -3.59 5.99
C ALA A 37 -14.83 -2.09 5.94
N GLN A 38 -14.91 -1.39 7.07
CA GLN A 38 -14.50 0.01 7.16
C GLN A 38 -12.99 0.20 6.93
N GLN A 39 -12.16 -0.66 7.53
CA GLN A 39 -10.71 -0.61 7.34
C GLN A 39 -10.31 -0.89 5.88
N LYS A 40 -11.00 -1.80 5.19
CA LYS A 40 -10.74 -2.12 3.79
C LYS A 40 -11.01 -0.94 2.86
N GLU A 41 -12.05 -0.15 3.14
CA GLU A 41 -12.36 1.04 2.36
C GLU A 41 -11.27 2.12 2.52
N GLN A 42 -10.79 2.33 3.74
CA GLN A 42 -9.68 3.25 4.01
C GLN A 42 -8.38 2.79 3.32
N LEU A 43 -8.09 1.49 3.37
CA LEU A 43 -6.93 0.91 2.68
C LEU A 43 -6.98 1.17 1.17
N LEU A 44 -8.14 0.97 0.54
CA LEU A 44 -8.33 1.20 -0.89
C LEU A 44 -8.16 2.68 -1.28
N GLN A 45 -8.56 3.62 -0.42
CA GLN A 45 -8.29 5.05 -0.65
C GLN A 45 -6.81 5.37 -0.54
N MET A 46 -6.12 4.84 0.47
CA MET A 46 -4.68 5.04 0.66
C MET A 46 -3.87 4.45 -0.50
N GLN A 47 -4.22 3.24 -0.96
CA GLN A 47 -3.55 2.60 -2.09
C GLN A 47 -3.70 3.42 -3.38
N ARG A 48 -4.90 3.94 -3.68
CA ARG A 48 -5.12 4.78 -4.87
C ARG A 48 -4.30 6.07 -4.83
N ARG A 49 -4.21 6.72 -3.67
CA ARG A 49 -3.37 7.92 -3.49
C ARG A 49 -1.89 7.61 -3.67
N ASN A 50 -1.44 6.50 -3.09
CA ASN A 50 -0.05 6.08 -3.20
C ASN A 50 0.32 5.79 -4.67
N GLN A 51 -0.54 5.09 -5.40
CA GLN A 51 -0.35 4.85 -6.84
C GLN A 51 -0.29 6.16 -7.65
N ALA A 52 -1.18 7.13 -7.37
CA ALA A 52 -1.15 8.42 -8.05
C ALA A 52 0.14 9.20 -7.76
N LEU A 53 0.56 9.25 -6.49
CA LEU A 53 1.80 9.89 -6.08
C LEU A 53 3.04 9.22 -6.68
N GLN A 54 3.04 7.88 -6.77
CA GLN A 54 4.14 7.15 -7.38
C GLN A 54 4.27 7.48 -8.87
N ALA A 55 3.14 7.52 -9.58
CA ALA A 55 3.13 7.92 -10.99
C ALA A 55 3.62 9.36 -11.19
N GLU A 56 3.25 10.28 -10.29
CA GLU A 56 3.70 11.67 -10.32
C GLU A 56 5.20 11.79 -10.04
N VAL A 57 5.75 11.01 -9.10
CA VAL A 57 7.18 10.94 -8.83
C VAL A 57 7.95 10.39 -10.04
N ASP A 58 7.41 9.36 -10.68
CA ASP A 58 8.05 8.75 -11.85
C ASP A 58 8.01 9.71 -13.05
N ASP A 59 6.90 10.43 -13.28
CA ASP A 59 6.79 11.48 -14.31
C ASP A 59 7.80 12.61 -14.07
N LEU A 60 7.91 13.09 -12.82
CA LEU A 60 8.88 14.13 -12.46
C LEU A 60 10.33 13.70 -12.72
N LYS A 61 10.68 12.46 -12.37
CA LYS A 61 12.02 11.91 -12.61
C LYS A 61 12.32 11.81 -14.10
N ASN A 62 11.41 11.22 -14.87
CA ASN A 62 11.57 11.08 -16.31
C ASN A 62 11.66 12.46 -16.99
N GLY A 63 10.88 13.44 -16.54
CA GLY A 63 10.95 14.82 -17.03
C GLY A 63 12.30 15.49 -16.74
N LEU A 64 12.85 15.29 -15.54
CA LEU A 64 14.17 15.81 -15.18
C LEU A 64 15.30 15.12 -15.96
N GLU A 65 15.24 13.80 -16.12
CA GLU A 65 16.20 13.03 -16.91
C GLU A 65 16.20 13.46 -18.39
N ALA A 66 15.02 13.67 -18.98
CA ALA A 66 14.90 14.16 -20.35
C ALA A 66 15.47 15.58 -20.52
N ILE A 67 15.30 16.45 -19.53
CA ILE A 67 15.91 17.80 -19.54
C ILE A 67 17.42 17.71 -19.39
N GLU A 68 17.92 16.84 -18.51
CA GLU A 68 19.35 16.64 -18.31
C GLU A 68 20.04 16.08 -19.55
N GLU A 69 19.44 15.08 -20.22
CA GLU A 69 19.96 14.50 -21.45
C GLU A 69 20.07 15.56 -22.55
N ARG A 70 19.07 16.44 -22.67
CA ARG A 70 19.11 17.57 -23.59
C ARG A 70 20.22 18.56 -23.24
N ALA A 71 20.40 18.91 -21.97
CA ALA A 71 21.45 19.82 -21.54
C ALA A 71 22.86 19.24 -21.80
N ARG A 72 23.04 17.94 -21.60
CA ARG A 72 24.31 17.24 -21.87
C ARG A 72 24.59 17.14 -23.37
N ASN A 73 23.61 16.78 -24.18
CA ASN A 73 23.80 16.51 -25.61
C ASN A 73 23.80 17.80 -26.47
N ASP A 74 22.89 18.74 -26.22
CA ASP A 74 22.72 19.93 -27.07
C ASP A 74 23.60 21.10 -26.61
N LEU A 75 23.79 21.25 -25.28
CA LEU A 75 24.51 22.38 -24.70
C LEU A 75 25.90 22.03 -24.19
N GLY A 76 26.29 20.74 -24.25
CA GLY A 76 27.58 20.26 -23.73
C GLY A 76 27.75 20.52 -22.24
N MET A 77 26.64 20.59 -21.49
CA MET A 77 26.65 20.92 -20.07
C MET A 77 27.20 19.74 -19.26
N VAL A 78 28.17 19.99 -18.39
CA VAL A 78 28.83 18.98 -17.56
C VAL A 78 28.68 19.38 -16.08
N ARG A 79 28.43 18.43 -15.18
CA ARG A 79 28.33 18.74 -13.75
C ARG A 79 29.71 19.06 -13.15
N GLU A 80 29.75 19.89 -12.10
CA GLU A 80 30.99 20.15 -11.34
C GLU A 80 31.55 18.82 -10.79
N GLY A 81 32.81 18.52 -11.13
CA GLY A 81 33.52 17.31 -10.69
C GLY A 81 33.34 16.07 -11.58
N GLU A 82 32.65 16.17 -12.72
CA GLU A 82 32.43 15.07 -13.65
C GLU A 82 33.54 15.00 -14.73
N ILE A 83 34.08 13.80 -15.01
CA ILE A 83 35.15 13.60 -16.00
C ILE A 83 34.50 13.30 -17.36
N PHE A 84 34.55 14.27 -18.28
CA PHE A 84 34.01 14.15 -19.63
C PHE A 84 35.03 13.53 -20.59
N TYR A 85 34.66 12.41 -21.23
CA TYR A 85 35.47 11.76 -22.26
C TYR A 85 34.86 12.02 -23.64
N GLN A 86 35.55 12.80 -24.47
CA GLN A 86 35.17 13.00 -25.87
C GLN A 86 36.00 12.08 -26.77
N ILE A 87 35.33 11.16 -27.45
CA ILE A 87 35.97 10.27 -28.41
C ILE A 87 36.08 11.04 -29.73
N ILE A 88 37.29 11.52 -30.07
CA ILE A 88 37.57 12.14 -31.36
C ILE A 88 37.96 11.01 -32.31
N GLU A 89 37.17 10.78 -33.36
CA GLU A 89 37.57 9.83 -34.41
C GLU A 89 38.84 10.37 -35.11
N PRO A 90 39.89 9.54 -35.26
CA PRO A 90 41.07 9.95 -36.00
C PRO A 90 40.67 10.20 -37.46
N ARG A 91 40.92 11.43 -37.93
CA ARG A 91 40.70 11.84 -39.32
C ARG A 91 41.33 10.79 -40.24
N LYS A 92 40.51 10.01 -40.96
CA LYS A 92 41.00 9.16 -42.03
C LYS A 92 41.65 10.09 -43.06
N PRO A 93 42.94 9.91 -43.39
CA PRO A 93 43.56 10.69 -44.46
C PRO A 93 42.76 10.42 -45.74
N ASP A 94 42.35 11.50 -46.39
CA ASP A 94 41.62 11.48 -47.66
C ASP A 94 42.34 10.54 -48.66
N GLN A 95 41.57 9.66 -49.32
CA GLN A 95 42.01 8.88 -50.48
C GLN A 95 41.81 9.69 -51.75
#